data_AF-A0A920IYR1-F1
#
_entry.id   AF-A0A920IYR1-F1
#
_cell.length_a   1.000
_cell.length_b   1.000
_cell.length_c   1.000
_cell.angle_alpha   90.00
_cell.angle_beta   90.00
_cell.angle_gamma   90.00
#
_symmetry.space_group_name_H-M   'P 1'
#
loop_
_entity.id
_entity.type
_entity.pdbx_description
1 polymer ?
#
loop_
_entity_poly.entity_id
_entity_poly.type
_entity_poly.pdbx_seq_one_letter_code
_entity_poly.pdbx_strand_id
1 'polypeptide(L)' 'MIKILGNGEVSKSLFLEVHAISSSAKAKIEKAGGEVKIIE' A
#
# COMPACT_ATOMS: atom_id res chain seq x y z
N MET A 1 7.29 -1.41 -13.13
CA MET A 1 7.89 -1.24 -11.79
C MET A 1 7.14 -0.17 -11.01
N ILE A 2 6.14 -0.57 -10.22
CA ILE A 2 5.34 0.34 -9.38
C ILE A 2 5.78 0.17 -7.93
N LYS A 3 6.21 1.28 -7.30
CA LYS A 3 6.67 1.30 -5.90
C LYS A 3 5.75 2.18 -5.05
N ILE A 4 5.17 1.61 -4.01
CA ILE A 4 4.36 2.39 -3.04
C ILE A 4 5.28 3.03 -1.99
N LEU A 5 5.13 4.34 -1.84
CA LEU A 5 5.79 5.18 -0.85
C LEU A 5 4.74 5.72 0.13
N GLY A 6 5.05 5.71 1.42
CA GLY A 6 4.09 6.02 2.49
C GLY A 6 3.92 7.52 2.75
N ASN A 7 3.62 8.32 1.73
CA ASN A 7 3.42 9.76 1.89
C ASN A 7 1.91 10.07 1.97
N GLY A 8 1.43 10.54 3.12
CA GLY A 8 0.00 10.76 3.39
C GLY A 8 -0.69 9.63 4.15
N GLU A 9 -1.81 9.91 4.80
CA GLU A 9 -2.64 8.94 5.53
C GLU A 9 -3.63 8.28 4.57
N VAL A 10 -3.76 6.97 4.66
CA VAL A 10 -4.76 6.22 3.89
C VAL A 10 -5.96 6.03 4.83
N SER A 11 -7.08 6.69 4.54
CA SER A 11 -8.32 6.59 5.35
C SER A 11 -9.42 5.79 4.66
N LYS A 12 -9.13 5.20 3.49
CA LYS A 12 -10.07 4.38 2.72
C LYS A 12 -9.45 3.03 2.43
N SER A 13 -10.23 1.97 2.61
CA SER A 13 -9.93 0.63 2.12
C SER A 13 -9.76 0.66 0.61
N LEU A 14 -8.54 0.39 0.15
CA LEU A 14 -8.16 0.39 -1.26
C LEU A 14 -7.41 -0.91 -1.54
N PHE A 15 -7.78 -1.58 -2.62
CA PHE A 15 -7.10 -2.78 -3.12
C PHE A 15 -6.27 -2.36 -4.34
N LEU A 16 -4.94 -2.46 -4.26
CA LEU A 16 -4.04 -2.14 -5.38
C LEU A 16 -3.01 -3.23 -5.62
N GLU A 17 -2.70 -3.44 -6.89
CA GLU A 17 -1.70 -4.39 -7.37
C GLU A 17 -0.41 -3.63 -7.74
N VAL A 18 0.71 -3.93 -7.06
CA VAL A 18 1.99 -3.23 -7.23
C VAL A 18 3.17 -4.19 -7.20
N HIS A 19 4.33 -3.77 -7.66
CA HIS A 19 5.51 -4.65 -7.72
C HIS A 19 6.34 -4.58 -6.42
N ALA A 20 6.31 -3.45 -5.72
CA ALA A 20 7.02 -3.28 -4.46
C ALA A 20 6.32 -2.28 -3.52
N ILE A 21 6.37 -2.56 -2.21
CA ILE A 21 5.83 -1.70 -1.16
C ILE A 21 6.89 -1.43 -0.08
N SER A 22 6.96 -0.19 0.39
CA SER A 22 7.87 0.20 1.48
C SER A 22 7.23 -0.03 2.86
N SER A 23 8.01 -0.33 3.90
CA SER A 23 7.48 -0.62 5.25
C SER A 23 6.51 0.42 5.80
N SER A 24 6.78 1.71 5.57
CA SER A 24 5.88 2.80 5.99
C SER A 24 4.54 2.83 5.24
N ALA A 25 4.52 2.36 3.99
CA ALA A 25 3.29 2.25 3.21
C ALA A 25 2.47 1.03 3.62
N LYS A 26 3.13 -0.11 3.89
CA LYS A 26 2.45 -1.33 4.35
C LYS A 26 1.68 -1.09 5.65
N ALA A 27 2.35 -0.48 6.64
CA ALA A 27 1.74 -0.16 7.93
C ALA A 27 0.53 0.79 7.81
N LYS A 28 0.57 1.72 6.85
CA LYS A 28 -0.54 2.64 6.60
C LYS A 28 -1.71 1.97 5.90
N ILE A 29 -1.44 1.08 4.95
CA ILE A 29 -2.49 0.36 4.23
C ILE A 29 -3.21 -0.63 5.14
N GLU A 30 -2.49 -1.31 6.05
CA GLU A 30 -3.10 -2.12 7.11
C GLU A 30 -3.97 -1.27 8.06
N LYS A 31 -3.51 -0.07 8.45
CA LYS A 31 -4.31 0.87 9.27
C LYS A 31 -5.58 1.37 8.57
N ALA A 32 -5.54 1.50 7.24
CA ALA A 32 -6.68 1.94 6.44
C ALA A 32 -7.68 0.81 6.15
N GLY A 33 -7.37 -0.43 6.53
CA GLY A 33 -8.12 -1.61 6.11
C GLY A 33 -8.05 -1.85 4.59
N GLY A 34 -6.94 -1.49 3.95
CA GLY A 34 -6.67 -1.79 2.53
C GLY A 34 -5.81 -3.04 2.37
N GLU A 35 -5.75 -3.55 1.14
CA GLU A 35 -4.99 -4.76 0.80
C GLU A 35 -4.08 -4.47 -0.40
N VAL A 36 -2.85 -5.00 -0.37
CA VAL A 36 -1.89 -4.82 -1.46
C VAL A 36 -1.51 -6.17 -2.00
N LYS A 37 -1.78 -6.39 -3.29
CA LYS A 37 -1.29 -7.57 -4.01
C LYS A 37 0.02 -7.24 -4.70
N ILE A 38 1.01 -8.07 -4.44
CA ILE A 38 2.32 -7.93 -5.06
C ILE A 38 2.27 -8.72 -6.38
N ILE A 39 2.25 -8.00 -7.49
CA ILE A 39 2.29 -8.58 -8.84
C ILE A 39 3.66 -8.30 -9.47
N GLU A 40 4.24 -9.31 -10.11
CA GLU A 40 5.60 -9.27 -10.67
C GLU A 40 5.71 -8.47 -11.97
#